data_AF-A0A8T5PPA4-F1
#
_entry.id   AF-A0A8T5PPA4-F1
#
_cell.length_a   1.000
_cell.length_b   1.000
_cell.length_c   1.000
_cell.angle_alpha   90.00
_cell.angle_beta   90.00
_cell.angle_gamma   90.00
#
_symmetry.space_group_name_H-M   'P 1'
#
loop_
_entity.id
_entity.type
_entity.pdbx_description
1 polymer ?
#
loop_
_entity_poly.entity_id
_entity_poly.type
_entity_poly.pdbx_seq_one_letter_code
_entity_poly.pdbx_strand_id
1 'polypeptide(L)'
;MTTEMITVKMDDKFLEDVDSVVKKEGYQNRTEFIRNALREKVEEAKLKEAMMEIAHLKGAAKKKTTEKEFEEIREKAFEELSKKLK
;
A
#
# COMPACT_ATOMS: atom_id res chain seq x y z
N MET A 1 -11.85 6.66 16.66
CA MET A 1 -10.47 7.09 16.34
C MET A 1 -9.95 7.90 17.50
N THR A 2 -8.77 7.55 18.02
CA THR A 2 -8.06 8.37 19.02
C THR A 2 -7.10 9.30 18.30
N THR A 3 -6.99 10.53 18.79
CA THR A 3 -6.05 11.53 18.26
C THR A 3 -4.95 11.71 19.29
N GLU A 4 -3.72 11.46 18.87
CA GLU A 4 -2.51 11.67 19.69
C GLU A 4 -1.72 12.85 19.12
N MET A 5 -1.19 13.69 20.00
CA MET A 5 -0.31 14.79 19.58
C MET A 5 1.13 14.31 19.47
N ILE A 6 1.78 14.66 18.36
CA ILE A 6 3.21 14.41 18.15
C ILE A 6 3.95 15.73 17.97
N THR A 7 5.19 15.80 18.44
CA THR A 7 6.10 16.91 18.18
C THR A 7 7.27 16.40 17.36
N VAL A 8 7.59 17.08 16.26
CA VAL A 8 8.68 16.71 15.35
C VAL A 8 9.62 17.90 15.21
N LYS A 9 10.93 17.64 15.21
CA LYS A 9 11.94 18.65 14.92
C LYS A 9 12.23 18.64 13.43
N MET A 10 12.23 19.81 12.82
CA MET A 10 12.53 20.04 11.41
C MET A 10 13.50 21.21 11.31
N ASP A 11 14.32 21.22 10.27
CA ASP A 11 15.11 22.39 9.91
C ASP A 11 14.21 23.49 9.33
N ASP A 12 14.61 24.74 9.53
CA ASP A 12 13.80 25.90 9.14
C ASP A 12 13.53 25.93 7.64
N LYS A 13 14.53 25.57 6.82
CA LYS A 13 14.39 25.53 5.35
C LYS A 13 13.35 24.50 4.91
N PHE A 14 13.40 23.30 5.48
CA PHE A 14 12.39 22.29 5.17
C PHE A 14 10.99 22.71 5.63
N LEU A 15 10.88 23.44 6.74
CA LEU A 15 9.59 23.98 7.17
C LEU A 15 9.02 25.01 6.18
N GLU A 16 9.87 25.85 5.59
CA GLU A 16 9.50 26.78 4.51
C GLU A 16 9.05 26.03 3.24
N ASP A 17 9.73 24.92 2.90
CA ASP A 17 9.32 24.05 1.79
C ASP A 17 7.95 23.43 2.06
N VAL A 18 7.71 22.94 3.28
CA VAL A 18 6.41 22.41 3.71
C VAL A 18 5.32 23.46 3.56
N ASP A 19 5.56 24.70 4.00
CA ASP A 19 4.60 25.80 3.86
C ASP A 19 4.27 26.11 2.40
N SER A 20 5.30 26.12 1.56
CA SER A 20 5.15 26.36 0.13
C SER A 20 4.27 25.30 -0.53
N VAL A 21 4.47 24.02 -0.16
CA VAL A 21 3.64 22.90 -0.64
C VAL A 21 2.22 22.99 -0.09
N VAL A 22 2.05 23.23 1.21
CA VAL A 22 0.72 23.39 1.85
C VAL A 22 -0.12 24.42 1.11
N LYS A 23 0.48 25.59 0.81
CA LYS A 23 -0.20 26.67 0.09
C LYS A 23 -0.47 26.32 -1.36
N LYS A 24 0.50 25.72 -2.06
CA LYS A 24 0.40 25.38 -3.49
C LYS A 24 -0.67 24.33 -3.76
N GLU A 25 -0.72 23.29 -2.92
CA GLU A 25 -1.65 22.17 -3.07
C GLU A 25 -3.01 22.45 -2.39
N GLY A 26 -3.20 23.61 -1.77
CA GLY A 26 -4.48 24.07 -1.23
C GLY A 26 -4.90 23.40 0.09
N TYR A 27 -3.95 22.89 0.87
CA TYR A 27 -4.22 22.35 2.20
C TYR A 27 -4.63 23.46 3.17
N GLN A 28 -5.52 23.15 4.11
CA GLN A 28 -5.99 24.13 5.10
C GLN A 28 -4.93 24.46 6.15
N ASN A 29 -4.09 23.48 6.51
CA ASN A 29 -3.02 23.66 7.49
C ASN A 29 -1.92 22.59 7.36
N ARG A 30 -0.76 22.83 7.99
CA ARG A 30 0.37 21.89 8.03
C ARG A 30 -0.02 20.52 8.60
N THR A 31 -0.87 20.48 9.62
CA THR A 31 -1.25 19.22 10.29
C THR A 31 -2.01 18.29 9.34
N GLU A 32 -2.90 18.84 8.52
CA GLU A 32 -3.61 18.08 7.49
C GLU A 32 -2.64 17.50 6.46
N PHE A 33 -1.74 18.35 5.92
CA PHE A 33 -0.72 17.93 4.98
C PHE A 33 0.18 16.82 5.55
N ILE A 34 0.75 17.03 6.72
CA ILE A 34 1.64 16.07 7.39
C ILE A 34 0.91 14.75 7.65
N ARG A 35 -0.36 14.80 8.09
CA ARG A 35 -1.16 13.59 8.33
C ARG A 35 -1.37 12.78 7.05
N ASN A 36 -1.67 13.45 5.93
CA ASN A 36 -1.88 12.80 4.65
C ASN A 36 -0.58 12.22 4.10
N ALA A 37 0.51 12.98 4.15
CA ALA A 37 1.84 12.51 3.74
C ALA A 37 2.29 11.28 4.55
N LEU A 38 2.09 11.29 5.87
CA LEU A 38 2.39 10.14 6.72
C LEU A 38 1.53 8.92 6.36
N ARG A 39 0.23 9.12 6.11
CA ARG A 39 -0.68 8.03 5.70
C ARG A 39 -0.22 7.41 4.39
N GLU A 40 0.04 8.23 3.38
CA GLU A 40 0.51 7.76 2.07
C GLU A 40 1.80 6.96 2.20
N LYS A 41 2.76 7.45 3.00
CA LYS A 41 4.04 6.76 3.18
C LYS A 41 3.88 5.42 3.92
N VAL A 42 2.98 5.35 4.90
CA VAL A 42 2.68 4.09 5.61
C VAL A 42 2.03 3.08 4.66
N GLU A 43 1.07 3.49 3.84
CA GLU A 43 0.42 2.60 2.88
C GLU A 43 1.40 2.14 1.78
N GLU A 44 2.27 3.01 1.28
CA GLU A 44 3.34 2.64 0.35
C GLU A 44 4.29 1.59 0.95
N ALA A 45 4.67 1.75 2.22
CA ALA A 45 5.53 0.80 2.92
C ALA A 45 4.87 -0.58 3.06
N LYS A 46 3.59 -0.63 3.47
CA LYS A 46 2.82 -1.87 3.55
C LYS A 46 2.69 -2.56 2.19
N LEU A 47 2.40 -1.78 1.14
CA LEU A 47 2.30 -2.32 -0.22
C LEU A 47 3.63 -2.92 -0.67
N LYS A 48 4.74 -2.23 -0.41
CA LYS A 48 6.08 -2.72 -0.74
C LYS A 48 6.40 -4.04 -0.04
N GLU A 49 6.04 -4.17 1.25
CA GLU A 49 6.22 -5.40 2.02
C GLU A 49 5.38 -6.55 1.44
N ALA A 50 4.08 -6.32 1.22
CA ALA A 50 3.20 -7.32 0.60
C ALA A 50 3.69 -7.74 -0.80
N MET A 51 4.22 -6.79 -1.60
CA MET A 51 4.82 -7.10 -2.89
C MET A 51 6.08 -7.97 -2.77
N MET A 52 6.91 -7.78 -1.75
CA MET A 52 8.08 -8.63 -1.49
C MET A 52 7.67 -10.06 -1.11
N GLU A 53 6.64 -10.21 -0.26
CA GLU A 53 6.10 -11.52 0.11
C GLU A 53 5.58 -12.28 -1.12
N ILE A 54 4.87 -11.59 -2.02
CA ILE A 54 4.31 -12.17 -3.24
C ILE A 54 5.38 -12.32 -4.34
N ALA A 55 6.49 -11.58 -4.28
CA ALA A 55 7.56 -11.67 -5.28
C ALA A 55 8.16 -13.08 -5.34
N HIS A 56 8.25 -13.78 -4.21
CA HIS A 56 8.68 -15.19 -4.17
C HIS A 56 7.68 -16.15 -4.85
N LEU A 57 6.40 -15.76 -4.96
CA LEU A 57 5.38 -16.51 -5.69
C LEU A 57 5.44 -16.25 -7.20
N LYS A 58 5.93 -15.07 -7.62
CA LYS A 58 6.03 -14.67 -9.02
C LYS A 58 7.12 -15.50 -9.73
N GLY A 59 6.68 -16.49 -10.51
CA GLY A 59 7.58 -17.44 -11.20
C GLY A 59 7.83 -18.75 -10.45
N ALA A 60 7.25 -18.93 -9.25
CA ALA A 60 7.25 -20.23 -8.56
C ALA A 60 6.46 -21.31 -9.34
N ALA A 61 5.58 -20.89 -10.24
CA ALA A 61 4.99 -21.76 -11.25
C ALA A 61 6.07 -22.22 -12.24
N LYS A 62 6.68 -23.39 -11.96
CA LYS A 62 7.64 -24.06 -12.86
C LYS A 62 7.05 -24.44 -14.22
N LYS A 63 5.72 -24.43 -14.37
CA LYS A 63 5.01 -24.86 -15.57
C LYS A 63 4.60 -23.63 -16.39
N LYS A 64 4.96 -23.63 -17.69
CA LYS A 64 4.32 -22.75 -18.67
C LYS A 64 2.89 -23.25 -18.83
N THR A 65 1.96 -22.52 -18.24
CA THR A 65 0.53 -22.83 -18.29
C THR A 65 -0.11 -21.87 -19.28
N THR A 66 -0.83 -22.41 -20.26
CA THR A 66 -1.62 -21.60 -21.20
C THR A 66 -2.81 -20.97 -20.49
N GLU A 67 -3.38 -19.91 -21.05
CA GLU A 67 -4.51 -19.18 -20.46
C GLU A 67 -5.71 -20.10 -20.17
N LYS A 68 -6.00 -21.03 -21.09
CA LYS A 68 -7.05 -22.05 -20.94
C LYS A 68 -6.79 -23.01 -19.78
N GLU A 69 -5.57 -23.51 -19.64
CA GLU A 69 -5.19 -24.38 -18.50
C GLU A 69 -5.23 -23.60 -17.18
N PHE A 70 -4.98 -22.29 -17.21
CA PHE A 70 -5.05 -21.44 -16.02
C PHE A 70 -6.49 -21.25 -15.55
N GLU A 71 -7.44 -21.06 -16.47
CA GLU A 71 -8.88 -21.04 -16.18
C GLU A 71 -9.34 -22.37 -15.55
N GLU A 72 -8.99 -23.51 -16.15
CA GLU A 72 -9.36 -24.82 -15.63
C GLU A 72 -8.81 -25.09 -14.22
N ILE A 73 -7.57 -24.65 -13.95
CA ILE A 73 -6.96 -24.75 -12.60
C ILE A 73 -7.71 -23.85 -11.61
N ARG A 74 -8.12 -22.65 -12.04
CA ARG A 74 -8.81 -21.67 -11.19
C ARG A 74 -10.20 -22.16 -10.81
N GLU A 75 -10.95 -22.71 -11.74
CA GLU A 75 -12.27 -23.31 -11.48
C GLU A 75 -12.17 -24.47 -10.49
N LYS A 76 -11.24 -25.41 -10.71
CA LYS A 76 -11.02 -26.54 -9.80
C LYS A 76 -10.61 -26.09 -8.40
N ALA A 77 -9.70 -25.13 -8.29
CA ALA A 77 -9.28 -24.58 -7.00
C ALA A 77 -10.45 -23.92 -6.26
N PHE A 78 -11.33 -23.22 -6.99
CA PHE A 78 -12.51 -22.57 -6.43
C PHE A 78 -13.54 -23.60 -5.93
N GLU A 79 -13.79 -24.67 -6.71
CA GLU A 79 -14.65 -25.77 -6.28
C GLU A 79 -14.13 -26.45 -5.01
N GLU A 80 -12.83 -26.77 -4.94
CA GLU A 80 -12.23 -27.40 -3.77
C GLU A 80 -12.29 -26.52 -2.52
N LEU A 81 -12.05 -25.22 -2.66
CA LEU A 81 -12.20 -24.25 -1.57
C LEU A 81 -13.65 -24.16 -1.10
N SER A 82 -14.61 -24.12 -2.02
CA SER A 82 -16.04 -24.08 -1.68
C SER A 82 -16.51 -25.32 -0.92
N LYS A 83 -15.93 -26.50 -1.22
CA LYS A 83 -16.21 -27.75 -0.51
C LYS A 83 -15.61 -27.79 0.89
N LYS A 84 -14.49 -27.11 1.13
CA LYS A 84 -13.86 -27.01 2.45
C LYS A 84 -14.51 -25.97 3.38
N LEU A 85 -15.26 -25.02 2.81
CA LEU A 85 -15.99 -23.96 3.53
C LEU A 85 -17.44 -24.33 3.85
N LYS A 86 -17.91 -25.50 3.43
CA LYS A 86 -19.17 -26.13 3.85
C LYS A 86 -18.91 -27.13 4.97
#